data_AF-A0A2C5W474-F1
#
_entry.id   AF-A0A2C5W474-F1
#
_cell.length_a   1.000
_cell.length_b   1.000
_cell.length_c   1.000
_cell.angle_alpha   90.00
_cell.angle_beta   90.00
_cell.angle_gamma   90.00
#
_symmetry.space_group_name_H-M   'P 1'
#
loop_
_entity.id
_entity.type
_entity.pdbx_description
1 polymer ?
#
loop_
_entity_poly.entity_id
_entity_poly.type
_entity_poly.pdbx_seq_one_letter_code
_entity_poly.pdbx_strand_id
1 'polypeptide(L)' 'MESMPRLEIERVAYQEFLTLWERGVFDNQRLGQAFYNHFRLHRLSDQTRLLGLYETDGDKAITAISRLFQIR' A
#
# COMPACT_ATOMS: atom_id res chain seq x y z
N MET A 1 -14.15 -5.15 19.12
CA MET A 1 -13.99 -4.21 17.99
C MET A 1 -14.06 -5.04 16.72
N GLU A 2 -15.08 -4.84 15.89
CA GLU A 2 -15.15 -5.51 14.60
C GLU A 2 -13.93 -5.10 13.77
N SER A 3 -13.09 -6.06 13.43
CA SER A 3 -11.99 -5.83 12.49
C SER A 3 -12.62 -5.48 11.14
N MET A 4 -12.61 -4.20 10.78
CA MET A 4 -13.07 -3.76 9.46
C MET A 4 -12.40 -4.60 8.36
N PRO A 5 -13.14 -5.00 7.32
CA PRO A 5 -12.60 -5.86 6.27
C PRO A 5 -11.37 -5.20 5.64
N ARG A 6 -10.32 -6.00 5.44
CA ARG A 6 -9.13 -5.57 4.71
C ARG A 6 -9.48 -5.39 3.24
N LEU A 7 -8.88 -4.39 2.62
CA LEU A 7 -8.97 -4.19 1.18
C LEU A 7 -8.24 -5.34 0.47
N GLU A 8 -8.79 -5.82 -0.64
CA GLU A 8 -8.17 -6.91 -1.39
C GLU A 8 -7.25 -6.35 -2.49
N ILE A 9 -6.08 -6.97 -2.64
CA ILE A 9 -5.18 -6.75 -3.76
C ILE A 9 -4.82 -8.10 -4.35
N GLU A 10 -4.87 -8.19 -5.66
CA GLU A 10 -4.44 -9.37 -6.39
C GLU A 10 -2.93 -9.60 -6.21
N ARG A 11 -2.54 -10.84 -5.92
CA ARG A 11 -1.14 -11.22 -5.72
C ARG A 11 -0.25 -10.84 -6.89
N VAL A 12 -0.72 -10.98 -8.12
CA VAL A 12 0.03 -10.62 -9.32
C VAL A 12 0.34 -9.12 -9.32
N ALA A 13 -0.66 -8.27 -9.08
CA ALA A 13 -0.47 -6.82 -9.00
C ALA A 13 0.47 -6.41 -7.85
N TYR A 14 0.39 -7.11 -6.71
CA TYR A 14 1.33 -6.89 -5.59
C TYR A 14 2.77 -7.27 -5.96
N GLN A 15 2.97 -8.40 -6.66
CA GLN A 15 4.29 -8.81 -7.14
C GLN A 15 4.87 -7.86 -8.19
N GLU A 16 4.03 -7.35 -9.09
CA GLU A 16 4.43 -6.32 -10.06
C GLU A 16 4.88 -5.04 -9.33
N PHE A 17 4.13 -4.59 -8.33
CA PHE A 17 4.52 -3.46 -7.49
C PHE A 17 5.90 -3.67 -6.84
N LEU A 18 6.13 -4.84 -6.23
CA LEU A 18 7.43 -5.16 -5.61
C LEU A 18 8.57 -5.16 -6.63
N THR A 19 8.33 -5.70 -7.83
CA THR A 19 9.32 -5.70 -8.92
C THR A 19 9.68 -4.28 -9.35
N LEU A 20 8.71 -3.38 -9.43
CA LEU A 20 8.94 -1.96 -9.74
C LEU A 20 9.68 -1.25 -8.61
N TRP A 21 9.35 -1.56 -7.35
CA TRP A 21 10.03 -1.04 -6.16
C TRP A 21 11.51 -1.42 -6.13
N GLU A 22 11.84 -2.71 -6.32
CA GLU A 22 13.23 -3.20 -6.35
C GLU A 22 14.05 -2.61 -7.50
N ARG A 23 13.40 -2.19 -8.59
CA ARG A 23 14.03 -1.52 -9.74
C ARG A 23 14.25 -0.02 -9.54
N GLY A 24 13.83 0.55 -8.42
CA GLY A 24 13.98 1.99 -8.16
C GLY A 24 13.01 2.88 -8.94
N VAL A 25 11.92 2.34 -9.48
CA VAL A 25 10.91 3.13 -10.22
C VAL A 25 10.31 4.24 -9.35
N PHE A 26 10.39 4.08 -8.03
CA PHE A 26 9.84 5.00 -7.04
C PHE A 26 10.92 5.66 -6.16
N ASP A 27 12.17 5.83 -6.63
CA ASP A 27 13.33 6.29 -5.82
C ASP A 27 13.11 7.59 -5.00
N ASN A 28 12.14 8.43 -5.37
CA ASN A 28 11.80 9.67 -4.66
C ASN A 28 10.55 9.55 -3.79
N GLN A 29 10.05 8.34 -3.54
CA GLN A 29 8.85 8.08 -2.77
C GLN A 29 9.15 7.13 -1.63
N ARG A 30 8.53 7.39 -0.48
CA ARG A 30 8.46 6.39 0.60
C ARG A 30 7.68 5.18 0.12
N LEU A 31 7.96 4.00 0.65
CA LEU A 31 7.28 2.77 0.25
C LEU A 31 5.75 2.87 0.35
N GLY A 32 5.23 3.46 1.44
CA GLY A 32 3.80 3.64 1.63
C GLY A 32 3.18 4.63 0.64
N GLN A 33 3.90 5.69 0.30
CA GLN A 33 3.51 6.67 -0.73
C GLN A 33 3.47 6.02 -2.12
N ALA A 34 4.51 5.27 -2.48
CA ALA A 34 4.61 4.56 -3.76
C ALA A 34 3.44 3.57 -3.92
N PHE A 35 3.18 2.77 -2.89
CA PHE A 35 2.06 1.83 -2.87
C PHE A 35 0.72 2.55 -3.03
N TYR A 36 0.50 3.62 -2.25
CA TYR A 36 -0.72 4.41 -2.29
C TYR A 36 -0.98 5.00 -3.68
N ASN A 37 0.05 5.51 -4.34
CA ASN A 37 -0.03 6.08 -5.67
C ASN A 37 -0.24 5.00 -6.74
N HIS A 38 0.53 3.91 -6.69
CA HIS A 38 0.49 2.81 -7.66
C HIS A 38 -0.91 2.18 -7.75
N PHE A 39 -1.51 1.88 -6.59
CA PHE A 39 -2.87 1.32 -6.52
C PHE A 39 -3.99 2.38 -6.57
N ARG A 40 -3.64 3.65 -6.81
CA ARG A 40 -4.58 4.79 -6.91
C ARG A 40 -5.53 4.88 -5.71
N LEU A 41 -5.00 4.67 -4.51
CA LEU A 41 -5.78 4.57 -3.29
C LEU A 41 -6.53 5.88 -2.95
N HIS A 42 -6.11 7.02 -3.50
CA HIS A 42 -6.83 8.30 -3.44
C HIS A 42 -8.26 8.25 -4.01
N ARG A 43 -8.61 7.21 -4.78
CA ARG A 43 -9.94 7.02 -5.35
C ARG A 43 -10.91 6.29 -4.43
N LEU A 44 -10.42 5.73 -3.32
CA LEU A 44 -11.25 5.01 -2.36
C LEU A 44 -11.91 5.99 -1.38
N SER A 45 -13.09 5.64 -0.87
CA SER A 45 -13.87 6.57 -0.03
C SER A 45 -13.28 6.75 1.38
N ASP A 46 -12.57 5.76 1.92
CA ASP A 46 -12.02 5.79 3.28
C ASP A 46 -10.57 6.32 3.30
N GLN A 47 -10.42 7.62 3.03
CA GLN A 47 -9.10 8.26 2.96
C GLN A 47 -8.40 8.38 4.31
N THR A 48 -9.16 8.46 5.42
CA THR A 48 -8.59 8.63 6.76
C THR A 48 -7.65 7.48 7.13
N ARG A 49 -8.00 6.24 6.78
CA ARG A 49 -7.15 5.06 7.03
C ARG A 49 -5.98 4.97 6.08
N LEU A 50 -6.12 5.49 4.86
CA LEU A 50 -5.14 5.38 3.79
C LEU A 50 -4.07 6.49 3.87
N LEU A 51 -4.39 7.63 4.48
CA LEU A 51 -3.44 8.72 4.70
C LEU A 51 -2.28 8.28 5.60
N GLY A 52 -2.57 7.48 6.64
CA GLY A 52 -1.53 6.91 7.51
C GLY A 52 -0.58 5.97 6.76
N LEU A 53 -1.03 5.29 5.70
CA LEU A 53 -0.15 4.50 4.83
C LEU A 53 0.74 5.40 3.98
N TYR A 54 0.17 6.45 3.37
CA TYR A 54 0.89 7.39 2.50
C TYR A 54 2.12 8.04 3.18
N GLU A 55 2.06 8.25 4.50
CA GLU A 55 3.12 8.87 5.29
C GLU A 55 4.23 7.89 5.72
N THR A 56 3.99 6.58 5.63
CA THR A 56 4.93 5.55 6.11
C THR A 56 6.00 5.19 5.08
N ASP A 57 7.13 4.72 5.58
CA ASP A 57 8.25 4.21 4.79
C ASP A 57 8.80 2.89 5.37
N GLY A 58 9.57 2.16 4.55
CA GLY A 58 10.25 0.92 4.93
C GLY A 58 9.33 -0.06 5.69
N ASP A 59 9.83 -0.60 6.81
CA ASP A 59 9.10 -1.58 7.62
C ASP A 59 7.76 -1.09 8.16
N LYS A 60 7.63 0.22 8.40
CA LYS A 60 6.36 0.81 8.85
C LYS A 60 5.31 0.72 7.74
N ALA A 61 5.71 0.94 6.48
CA ALA A 61 4.82 0.79 5.34
C ALA A 61 4.45 -0.68 5.11
N ILE A 62 5.39 -1.62 5.23
CA ILE A 62 5.10 -3.07 5.14
C ILE A 62 4.08 -3.49 6.21
N THR A 63 4.26 -2.99 7.44
CA THR A 63 3.33 -3.26 8.54
C THR A 63 1.95 -2.65 8.28
N ALA A 64 1.88 -1.43 7.75
CA ALA A 64 0.62 -0.79 7.39
C ALA A 64 -0.10 -1.54 6.25
N ILE A 65 0.63 -1.96 5.21
CA ILE A 65 0.10 -2.73 4.09
C ILE A 65 -0.50 -4.05 4.58
N SER A 66 0.20 -4.83 5.40
CA SER A 66 -0.31 -6.13 5.89
C SER A 66 -1.54 -6.03 6.81
N ARG A 67 -1.71 -4.89 7.49
CA ARG A 67 -2.88 -4.57 8.31
C ARG A 67 -4.08 -4.11 7.50
N LEU A 68 -3.85 -3.30 6.46
CA LEU A 68 -4.91 -2.69 5.65
C LEU A 68 -5.36 -3.57 4.50
N PHE A 69 -4.45 -4.39 3.95
CA PHE A 69 -4.68 -5.16 2.74
C PHE A 69 -4.55 -6.66 2.97
N GLN A 70 -5.37 -7.42 2.26
CA GLN A 70 -5.24 -8.85 2.09
C GLN A 70 -4.78 -9.12 0.67
N ILE A 71 -3.61 -9.75 0.53
CA ILE A 71 -3.08 -10.18 -0.77
C ILE A 71 -3.63 -11.57 -1.08
N ARG A 72 -4.40 -11.70 -2.17
CA ARG A 72 -4.98 -12.98 -2.61
C ARG A 72 -4.31 -13.46 -3.89
#